data_AF-A0AAU7V0R4-F1
#
_entry.id   AF-A0AAU7V0R4-F1
#
_cell.length_a   1.000
_cell.length_b   1.000
_cell.length_c   1.000
_cell.angle_alpha   90.00
_cell.angle_beta   90.00
_cell.angle_gamma   90.00
#
_symmetry.space_group_name_H-M   'P 1'
#
loop_
_entity.id
_entity.type
_entity.pdbx_description
1 polymer ?
#
loop_
_entity_poly.entity_id
_entity_poly.type
_entity_poly.pdbx_seq_one_letter_code
_entity_poly.pdbx_strand_id
1 'polypeptide(L)'
;MMPLVSTSITDAQWRAWGQEFNIEPKGMQQLGKEGNWLIDGLDDSSRDHVVHLVPPVPRFVLLRILGIRHRHDFAALWKGTDAASVPSQPIPKAA
;
A
#
# COMPACT_ATOMS: atom_id res chain seq x y z
N MET A 1 10.93 -8.71 2.92
CA MET A 1 11.84 -7.97 2.01
C MET A 1 12.30 -8.94 0.91
N MET A 2 12.60 -8.48 -0.31
CA MET A 2 13.15 -9.37 -1.34
C MET A 2 14.50 -9.96 -0.88
N PRO A 3 14.79 -11.26 -1.09
CA PRO A 3 15.97 -11.92 -0.51
C PRO A 3 17.30 -11.23 -0.81
N LEU A 4 17.49 -10.79 -2.05
CA LEU A 4 18.70 -10.06 -2.46
C LEU A 4 18.85 -8.71 -1.74
N VAL A 5 17.74 -8.05 -1.43
CA VAL A 5 17.75 -6.76 -0.73
C VAL A 5 18.14 -6.99 0.73
N SER A 6 17.57 -8.02 1.37
CA SER A 6 17.87 -8.32 2.79
C SER A 6 19.32 -8.73 3.04
N THR A 7 20.01 -9.29 2.04
CA THR A 7 21.44 -9.61 2.15
C THR A 7 22.34 -8.41 1.86
N SER A 8 21.81 -7.36 1.22
CA SER A 8 22.61 -6.24 0.70
C SER A 8 22.51 -4.98 1.56
N ILE A 9 21.37 -4.76 2.20
CA ILE A 9 21.12 -3.58 3.03
C ILE A 9 20.35 -3.96 4.31
N THR A 10 20.57 -3.17 5.34
CA THR A 10 19.82 -3.25 6.59
C THR A 10 18.41 -2.68 6.45
N ASP A 11 17.51 -3.04 7.37
CA ASP A 11 16.17 -2.44 7.47
C ASP A 11 16.22 -0.92 7.62
N ALA A 12 17.22 -0.39 8.34
CA ALA A 12 17.39 1.05 8.51
C ALA A 12 17.73 1.73 7.18
N GLN A 13 18.65 1.16 6.41
CA GLN A 13 19.01 1.65 5.07
C GLN A 13 17.83 1.58 4.11
N TRP A 14 17.03 0.51 4.18
CA TRP A 14 15.81 0.39 3.39
C TRP A 14 14.78 1.46 3.73
N ARG A 15 14.56 1.74 5.02
CA ARG A 15 13.65 2.79 5.47
C ARG A 15 14.13 4.17 5.03
N ALA A 16 15.43 4.45 5.17
CA ALA A 16 16.03 5.70 4.72
C ALA A 16 15.85 5.90 3.21
N TRP A 17 16.16 4.87 2.42
CA TRP A 17 15.94 4.88 0.97
C TRP A 17 14.48 5.11 0.60
N GLY A 18 13.56 4.41 1.28
CA GLY A 18 12.11 4.59 1.07
C GLY A 18 11.65 6.01 1.41
N GLN A 19 12.17 6.60 2.48
CA GLN A 19 11.88 7.96 2.86
C GLN A 19 12.35 8.96 1.79
N GLU A 20 13.63 8.89 1.40
CA GLU A 20 14.28 9.81 0.46
C GLU A 20 13.70 9.72 -0.96
N PHE A 21 13.48 8.52 -1.48
CA PHE A 21 13.15 8.34 -2.90
C PHE A 21 11.68 8.03 -3.16
N ASN A 22 10.95 7.49 -2.18
CA ASN A 22 9.56 7.06 -2.39
C ASN A 22 8.54 7.93 -1.64
N ILE A 23 8.90 8.55 -0.50
CA ILE A 23 7.96 9.33 0.32
C ILE A 23 8.14 10.83 0.07
N GLU A 24 9.33 11.39 0.36
CA GLU A 24 9.60 12.83 0.28
C GLU A 24 9.28 13.51 -1.06
N PRO A 25 9.60 12.92 -2.23
CA PRO A 25 9.32 13.59 -3.50
C PRO A 25 7.84 13.57 -3.89
N LYS A 26 6.98 12.82 -3.17
CA LYS A 26 5.57 12.63 -3.52
C LYS A 26 4.66 13.52 -2.68
N GLY A 27 3.73 14.19 -3.35
CA GLY A 27 2.63 14.89 -2.67
C GLY A 27 1.64 13.93 -2.02
N MET A 28 0.88 14.43 -1.03
CA MET A 28 -0.11 13.64 -0.28
C MET A 28 -1.18 12.99 -1.16
N GLN A 29 -1.55 13.61 -2.28
CA GLN A 29 -2.51 13.02 -3.22
C GLN A 29 -1.95 11.77 -3.90
N GLN A 30 -0.67 11.80 -4.31
CA GLN A 30 -0.03 10.67 -4.97
C GLN A 30 0.21 9.53 -3.99
N LEU A 31 0.75 9.82 -2.80
CA LEU A 31 0.84 8.85 -1.70
C LEU A 31 -0.53 8.29 -1.32
N GLY A 32 -1.55 9.15 -1.36
CA GLY A 32 -2.98 8.84 -1.29
C GLY A 32 -3.41 7.71 -2.20
N LYS A 33 -3.18 7.93 -3.50
CA LYS A 33 -3.54 7.01 -4.57
C LYS A 33 -2.76 5.69 -4.49
N GLU A 34 -1.45 5.76 -4.31
CA GLU A 34 -0.58 4.58 -4.23
C GLU A 34 -0.84 3.76 -2.97
N GLY A 35 -1.06 4.41 -1.82
CA GLY A 35 -1.44 3.73 -0.58
C GLY A 35 -2.77 3.01 -0.70
N ASN A 36 -3.74 3.58 -1.43
CA ASN A 36 -5.00 2.90 -1.73
C ASN A 36 -4.83 1.70 -2.67
N TRP A 37 -3.89 1.74 -3.63
CA TRP A 37 -3.51 0.55 -4.43
C TRP A 37 -3.02 -0.58 -3.54
N LEU A 38 -2.14 -0.27 -2.58
CA LEU A 38 -1.50 -1.27 -1.73
C LEU A 38 -2.52 -2.05 -0.87
N ILE A 39 -3.61 -1.40 -0.48
CA ILE A 39 -4.64 -1.99 0.38
C ILE A 39 -5.89 -2.45 -0.38
N ASP A 40 -5.90 -2.31 -1.71
CA ASP A 40 -7.05 -2.71 -2.51
C ASP A 40 -7.17 -4.24 -2.57
N GLY A 41 -8.39 -4.74 -2.36
CA GLY A 41 -8.70 -6.16 -2.30
C GLY A 41 -8.11 -6.95 -1.11
N LEU A 42 -7.20 -6.40 -0.31
CA LEU A 42 -6.68 -7.10 0.88
C LEU A 42 -7.80 -7.55 1.82
N ASP A 43 -7.63 -8.73 2.43
CA ASP A 43 -8.49 -9.14 3.55
C ASP A 43 -8.37 -8.16 4.73
N ASP A 44 -9.37 -8.15 5.60
CA ASP A 44 -9.45 -7.19 6.70
C ASP A 44 -8.21 -7.19 7.61
N SER A 45 -7.60 -8.37 7.84
CA SER A 45 -6.44 -8.48 8.71
C SER A 45 -5.17 -7.94 8.06
N SER A 46 -4.95 -8.25 6.78
CA SER A 46 -3.84 -7.70 5.99
C SER A 46 -3.98 -6.18 5.81
N ARG A 47 -5.21 -5.71 5.56
CA ARG A 47 -5.52 -4.30 5.45
C ARG A 47 -5.22 -3.56 6.75
N ASP A 48 -5.65 -4.08 7.89
CA ASP A 48 -5.41 -3.47 9.19
C ASP A 48 -3.91 -3.36 9.49
N HIS A 49 -3.16 -4.43 9.21
CA HIS A 49 -1.71 -4.44 9.37
C HIS A 49 -1.02 -3.33 8.57
N VAL A 50 -1.31 -3.23 7.26
CA VAL A 50 -0.68 -2.24 6.37
C VAL A 50 -1.03 -0.81 6.79
N VAL A 51 -2.29 -0.58 7.14
CA VAL A 51 -2.79 0.73 7.58
C VAL A 51 -2.09 1.21 8.85
N HIS A 52 -1.70 0.31 9.75
CA HIS A 52 -0.97 0.64 10.97
C HIS A 52 0.52 0.96 10.78
N LEU A 53 1.09 0.73 9.59
CA LEU A 53 2.45 1.16 9.26
C LEU A 53 2.56 2.67 9.01
N VAL A 54 1.42 3.33 8.79
CA VAL A 54 1.35 4.76 8.50
C VAL A 54 1.06 5.54 9.80
N PRO A 55 1.74 6.67 10.05
CA PRO A 55 1.45 7.51 11.21
C PRO A 55 -0.03 7.90 11.29
N PRO A 56 -0.60 8.10 12.51
CA PRO A 56 -2.05 8.20 12.70
C PRO A 56 -2.76 9.31 11.90
N VAL A 57 -2.12 10.47 11.77
CA VAL A 57 -2.70 11.64 11.07
C VAL A 57 -2.75 11.41 9.55
N PRO A 58 -1.64 11.07 8.85
CA PRO A 58 -1.68 10.66 7.44
C PRO A 58 -2.63 9.49 7.17
N ARG A 59 -2.67 8.50 8.08
CA ARG A 59 -3.59 7.36 8.03
C ARG A 59 -5.07 7.80 8.00
N PHE A 60 -5.44 8.76 8.83
CA PHE A 60 -6.81 9.30 8.86
C PHE A 60 -7.17 9.95 7.52
N VAL A 61 -6.28 10.77 6.96
CA VAL A 61 -6.48 11.44 5.66
C VAL A 61 -6.62 10.42 4.52
N LEU A 62 -5.74 9.42 4.48
CA LEU A 62 -5.78 8.33 3.50
C LEU A 62 -7.13 7.61 3.48
N LEU A 63 -7.59 7.17 4.65
CA LEU A 63 -8.77 6.31 4.76
C LEU A 63 -10.08 7.07 4.61
N ARG A 64 -10.14 8.33 5.06
CA ARG A 64 -11.41 9.06 5.17
C ARG A 64 -11.65 10.05 4.05
N ILE A 65 -10.60 10.58 3.42
CA ILE A 65 -10.72 11.62 2.39
C ILE A 65 -10.41 11.05 1.00
N LEU A 66 -9.34 10.26 0.86
CA LEU A 66 -8.86 9.78 -0.44
C LEU A 66 -9.36 8.37 -0.79
N GLY A 67 -9.58 7.51 0.21
CA GLY A 67 -9.86 6.09 0.00
C GLY A 67 -11.18 5.75 -0.68
N ILE A 68 -12.21 6.60 -0.58
CA ILE A 68 -13.53 6.32 -1.18
C ILE A 68 -13.49 6.54 -2.70
N ARG A 69 -12.85 7.61 -3.15
CA ARG A 69 -12.81 7.97 -4.58
C ARG A 69 -11.99 6.98 -5.40
N HIS A 70 -10.87 6.52 -4.83
CA HIS A 70 -9.96 5.64 -5.54
C HIS A 70 -10.47 4.20 -5.72
N ARG A 71 -11.32 3.70 -4.82
CA ARG A 71 -11.92 2.35 -4.95
C ARG A 71 -12.76 2.18 -6.22
N HIS A 72 -13.49 3.22 -6.61
CA HIS A 72 -14.28 3.20 -7.84
C HIS A 72 -13.40 3.21 -9.10
N ASP A 73 -12.34 4.02 -9.09
CA ASP A 73 -11.41 4.11 -10.21
C ASP A 73 -10.70 2.77 -10.46
N PHE A 74 -10.33 2.04 -9.41
CA PHE A 74 -9.63 0.75 -9.55
C PHE A 74 -10.56 -0.39 -9.95
N ALA A 75 -11.75 -0.47 -9.36
CA ALA A 75 -12.75 -1.43 -9.82
C ALA A 75 -13.07 -1.25 -11.32
N ALA A 76 -13.07 -0.01 -11.80
CA ALA A 76 -13.30 0.30 -13.21
C ALA A 76 -12.17 -0.18 -14.13
N LEU A 77 -10.90 -0.15 -13.69
CA LEU A 77 -9.75 -0.61 -14.50
C LEU A 77 -9.81 -2.10 -14.80
N TRP A 78 -10.22 -2.90 -13.81
CA TRP A 78 -10.23 -4.36 -13.92
C TRP A 78 -11.54 -4.91 -14.48
N LYS A 79 -12.63 -4.11 -14.46
CA LYS A 79 -13.96 -4.54 -14.88
C LYS A 79 -13.94 -5.11 -16.31
N GLY A 80 -14.41 -6.35 -16.45
CA GLY A 80 -14.51 -7.04 -17.74
C GLY A 80 -13.21 -7.69 -18.22
N THR A 81 -12.17 -7.72 -17.38
CA THR A 81 -10.93 -8.46 -17.62
C THR A 81 -10.86 -9.70 -16.73
N ASP A 82 -10.05 -10.69 -17.11
CA ASP A 82 -9.82 -11.88 -16.29
C ASP A 82 -9.25 -11.53 -14.90
N ALA A 83 -8.48 -10.44 -14.82
CA ALA A 83 -7.90 -9.96 -13.57
C ALA A 83 -8.95 -9.60 -12.51
N ALA A 84 -10.18 -9.21 -12.89
CA ALA A 84 -11.26 -8.96 -11.94
C ALA A 84 -11.71 -10.21 -11.17
N SER A 85 -11.41 -11.41 -11.68
CA SER A 85 -11.73 -12.68 -11.04
C SER A 85 -10.66 -13.18 -10.08
N VAL A 86 -9.47 -12.56 -10.08
CA VAL A 86 -8.35 -12.97 -9.24
C VAL A 86 -8.58 -12.45 -7.82
N PRO A 87 -8.78 -13.33 -6.82
CA PRO A 87 -8.94 -12.89 -5.45
C PRO A 87 -7.61 -12.44 -4.88
N SER A 88 -7.63 -11.37 -4.09
CA SER A 88 -6.47 -10.95 -3.31
C SER A 88 -6.04 -12.05 -2.35
N GLN A 89 -4.73 -12.26 -2.29
CA GLN A 89 -4.13 -13.23 -1.40
C GLN A 89 -3.77 -12.56 -0.07
N PRO A 90 -3.89 -13.28 1.07
CA PRO A 90 -3.49 -12.74 2.35
C PRO A 90 -1.98 -12.47 2.37
N ILE A 91 -1.58 -11.42 3.08
CA ILE A 91 -0.16 -11.16 3.32
C ILE A 91 0.36 -12.22 4.29
N PRO A 92 1.41 -13.00 3.95
CA PRO A 92 1.99 -13.95 4.87
C PRO A 92 2.42 -13.24 6.15
N LYS A 93 1.86 -13.66 7.29
CA LYS A 93 2.34 -13.19 8.59
C LYS A 93 3.72 -13.79 8.78
N ALA A 94 4.74 -12.94 9.02
CA ALA A 94 6.06 -13.42 9.38
C ALA A 94 5.94 -14.30 10.63
N ALA A 95 6.58 -15.47 10.59
CA ALA A 95 6.67 -16.40 11.73
C ALA A 95 7.58 -15.85 12.84
#